data_AF-A0A519KUD1-F1
#
_entry.id   AF-A0A519KUD1-F1
#
_cell.length_a   1.000
_cell.length_b   1.000
_cell.length_c   1.000
_cell.angle_alpha   90.00
_cell.angle_beta   90.00
_cell.angle_gamma   90.00
#
_symmetry.space_group_name_H-M   'P 1'
#
loop_
_entity.id
_entity.type
_entity.pdbx_description
1 polymer ?
#
loop_
_entity_poly.entity_id
_entity_poly.type
_entity_poly.pdbx_seq_one_letter_code
_entity_poly.pdbx_strand_id
1 'polypeptide(L)'
;VIHTPNVEAILDGITRKTVIELAQAKGIEVIVRHIRPEELSTFSECFLTGSAAEVTPVSEIGEYRFTPAAISLGLMEDYSRLVNGQLK
;
A
#
# COMPACT_ATOMS: atom_id res chain seq x y z
N VAL A 1 -9.53 5.51 -3.18
CA VAL A 1 -8.46 5.40 -4.20
C VAL A 1 -7.12 5.24 -3.52
N ILE A 2 -6.24 4.40 -4.04
CA ILE A 2 -4.85 4.24 -3.60
C ILE A 2 -3.94 4.87 -4.63
N HIS A 3 -2.94 5.63 -4.18
CA HIS A 3 -1.88 6.14 -5.05
C HIS A 3 -0.57 5.41 -4.77
N THR A 4 0.16 5.04 -5.82
CA THR A 4 1.50 4.45 -5.70
C THR A 4 2.46 5.09 -6.71
N PRO A 5 3.74 5.28 -6.37
CA PRO A 5 4.73 5.80 -7.32
C PRO A 5 4.84 4.96 -8.60
N ASN A 6 5.20 5.63 -9.70
CA ASN A 6 5.65 4.98 -10.94
C ASN A 6 7.01 4.30 -10.72
N VAL A 7 7.28 3.22 -11.45
CA VAL A 7 8.45 2.35 -11.35
C VAL A 7 9.71 2.91 -12.04
N GLU A 8 9.68 4.16 -12.49
CA GLU A 8 10.84 4.82 -13.12
C GLU A 8 12.00 5.04 -12.12
N ALA A 9 11.67 5.29 -10.85
CA ALA A 9 12.63 5.62 -9.80
C ALA A 9 12.55 4.68 -8.59
N ILE A 10 11.80 3.58 -8.69
CA ILE A 10 11.66 2.57 -7.64
C ILE A 10 11.76 1.17 -8.24
N LEU A 11 12.10 0.19 -7.40
CA LEU A 11 12.03 -1.21 -7.82
C LEU A 11 10.58 -1.59 -8.16
N ASP A 12 10.39 -2.29 -9.27
CA ASP A 12 9.11 -2.88 -9.66
C ASP A 12 8.80 -4.14 -8.82
N GLY A 13 8.53 -3.92 -7.53
CA GLY A 13 8.44 -4.97 -6.52
C GLY A 13 7.27 -5.94 -6.71
N ILE A 14 7.53 -7.23 -6.51
CA ILE A 14 6.50 -8.29 -6.60
C ILE A 14 5.41 -8.10 -5.54
N THR A 15 5.77 -7.84 -4.27
CA THR A 15 4.80 -7.55 -3.20
C THR A 15 3.92 -6.35 -3.56
N ARG A 16 4.49 -5.30 -4.16
CA ARG A 16 3.71 -4.16 -4.65
C ARG A 16 2.68 -4.61 -5.69
N LYS A 17 3.08 -5.39 -6.70
CA LYS A 17 2.15 -5.91 -7.73
C LYS A 17 1.02 -6.72 -7.12
N THR A 18 1.35 -7.66 -6.22
CA THR A 18 0.34 -8.48 -5.53
C THR A 18 -0.64 -7.62 -4.73
N VAL A 19 -0.17 -6.59 -4.04
CA VAL A 19 -1.04 -5.68 -3.28
C VAL A 19 -1.92 -4.82 -4.19
N ILE A 20 -1.41 -4.40 -5.36
CA ILE A 20 -2.23 -3.72 -6.38
C ILE A 20 -3.35 -4.65 -6.87
N GLU A 21 -3.04 -5.91 -7.16
CA GLU A 21 -4.01 -6.92 -7.59
C GLU A 21 -5.08 -7.17 -6.50
N LEU A 22 -4.66 -7.32 -5.24
CA LEU A 22 -5.58 -7.47 -4.10
C LEU A 22 -6.50 -6.23 -3.94
N ALA A 23 -5.95 -5.03 -4.07
CA ALA A 23 -6.74 -3.80 -3.98
C ALA A 23 -7.78 -3.73 -5.12
N GLN A 24 -7.37 -4.01 -6.35
CA GLN A 24 -8.25 -4.03 -7.52
C GLN A 24 -9.35 -5.08 -7.39
N ALA A 25 -9.04 -6.28 -6.88
CA ALA A 25 -10.02 -7.34 -6.63
C ALA A 25 -11.10 -6.93 -5.61
N LYS A 26 -10.79 -5.99 -4.70
CA LYS A 26 -11.75 -5.40 -3.75
C LYS A 26 -12.50 -4.20 -4.31
N GLY A 27 -12.31 -3.87 -5.59
CA GLY A 27 -12.91 -2.69 -6.22
C GLY A 27 -12.27 -1.37 -5.79
N ILE A 28 -11.06 -1.39 -5.24
CA ILE A 28 -10.32 -0.19 -4.87
C ILE A 28 -9.54 0.29 -6.09
N GLU A 29 -9.84 1.51 -6.54
CA GLU A 29 -9.08 2.15 -7.62
C GLU A 29 -7.62 2.37 -7.20
N VAL A 30 -6.68 1.98 -8.06
CA VAL A 30 -5.24 2.20 -7.88
C VAL A 30 -4.71 3.10 -8.99
N ILE A 31 -4.13 4.24 -8.62
CA ILE A 31 -3.53 5.20 -9.54
C ILE A 31 -2.01 5.16 -9.39
N VAL A 32 -1.33 4.79 -10.48
CA VAL A 32 0.14 4.86 -10.58
C VAL A 32 0.52 6.25 -11.07
N ARG A 33 1.20 7.04 -10.23
CA ARG A 33 1.59 8.43 -10.56
C ARG A 33 2.82 8.87 -9.77
N HIS A 34 3.44 9.98 -10.15
CA HIS A 34 4.39 10.65 -9.26
C HIS A 34 3.65 11.23 -8.05
N ILE A 35 4.24 11.04 -6.87
CA ILE A 35 3.75 11.56 -5.58
C ILE A 35 4.85 12.45 -5.01
N ARG A 36 4.53 13.70 -4.69
CA ARG A 36 5.45 14.63 -4.05
C ARG A 36 5.31 14.59 -2.54
N PRO A 37 6.38 14.86 -1.76
CA PRO A 37 6.32 14.85 -0.30
C PRO A 37 5.25 15.77 0.29
N GLU A 38 4.99 16.92 -0.32
CA GLU A 38 4.01 17.88 0.19
C GLU A 38 2.57 17.33 0.18
N GLU A 39 2.29 16.36 -0.71
CA GLU A 39 0.99 15.70 -0.81
C GLU A 39 0.70 14.77 0.36
N LEU A 40 1.72 14.34 1.11
CA LEU A 40 1.56 13.43 2.25
C LEU A 40 0.57 13.98 3.29
N SER A 41 0.55 15.31 3.47
CA SER A 41 -0.41 15.99 4.36
C SER A 41 -1.88 15.78 3.98
N THR A 42 -2.16 15.41 2.73
CA THR A 42 -3.51 15.24 2.19
C THR A 42 -4.00 13.79 2.23
N PHE A 43 -3.12 12.83 2.54
CA PHE A 43 -3.47 11.42 2.54
C PHE A 43 -4.12 11.00 3.85
N SER A 44 -5.14 10.14 3.75
CA SER A 44 -5.86 9.61 4.92
C SER A 44 -5.07 8.55 5.67
N GLU A 45 -4.37 7.67 4.93
CA GLU A 45 -3.55 6.59 5.46
C GLU A 45 -2.43 6.24 4.48
N CYS A 46 -1.37 5.58 4.94
CA CYS A 46 -0.29 5.09 4.09
C CYS A 46 0.29 3.76 4.62
N PHE A 47 0.97 3.03 3.73
CA PHE A 47 1.58 1.74 4.04
C PHE A 47 2.79 1.48 3.14
N LEU A 48 3.67 0.58 3.59
CA LEU A 48 4.81 0.08 2.83
C LEU A 48 4.52 -1.31 2.29
N THR A 49 5.20 -1.65 1.19
CA THR A 49 5.19 -3.01 0.63
C THR A 49 6.60 -3.52 0.44
N GLY A 50 6.89 -4.76 0.81
CA GLY A 50 8.15 -5.43 0.49
C GLY A 50 8.19 -6.88 0.95
N SER A 51 9.10 -7.70 0.43
CA SER A 51 9.12 -9.13 0.79
C SER A 51 9.35 -9.38 2.28
N ALA A 52 10.17 -8.55 2.94
CA ALA A 52 10.41 -8.64 4.38
C ALA A 52 9.42 -7.81 5.22
N ALA A 53 8.96 -6.68 4.68
CA ALA A 53 8.03 -5.77 5.37
C ALA A 53 6.56 -6.16 5.17
N GLU A 54 6.28 -7.12 4.29
CA GLU A 54 4.95 -7.48 3.81
C GLU A 54 4.13 -6.25 3.41
N VAL A 55 2.94 -6.07 3.99
CA VAL A 55 2.18 -4.83 3.96
C VAL A 55 2.20 -4.24 5.37
N THR A 56 2.93 -3.13 5.54
CA THR A 56 3.08 -2.49 6.86
C THR A 56 2.37 -1.14 6.86
N PRO A 57 1.26 -0.98 7.59
CA PRO A 57 0.65 0.32 7.83
C PRO A 57 1.62 1.26 8.55
N VAL A 58 1.66 2.52 8.13
CA VAL A 58 2.58 3.53 8.68
C VAL A 58 1.78 4.59 9.42
N SER A 59 2.17 4.89 10.66
CA SER A 59 1.55 5.92 11.49
C SER A 59 2.25 7.27 11.43
N GLU A 60 3.50 7.34 10.95
CA GLU A 60 4.29 8.57 10.95
C GLU A 60 5.36 8.56 9.85
N ILE A 61 5.50 9.67 9.13
CA ILE A 61 6.59 9.95 8.18
C ILE A 61 7.09 11.37 8.45
N GLY A 62 8.23 11.51 9.12
CA GLY A 62 8.75 12.83 9.49
C GLY A 62 7.75 13.59 10.36
N GLU A 63 7.29 14.75 9.90
CA GLU A 63 6.26 15.54 10.59
C GLU A 63 4.81 15.10 10.31
N TYR A 64 4.60 14.25 9.31
CA TYR A 64 3.27 13.79 8.90
C TYR A 64 2.83 12.60 9.77
N ARG A 65 1.63 12.70 10.35
CA ARG A 65 1.01 11.65 11.15
C ARG A 65 -0.19 11.07 10.42
N PHE A 66 -0.30 9.75 10.43
CA PHE A 66 -1.37 8.99 9.79
C PHE A 66 -2.03 8.07 10.82
N THR A 67 -3.31 7.78 10.61
CA THR A 67 -3.99 6.74 11.38
C THR A 67 -4.24 5.56 10.43
N PRO A 68 -3.57 4.42 10.62
CA PRO A 68 -3.91 3.18 9.92
C PRO A 68 -5.41 2.90 10.00
N ALA A 69 -6.04 2.67 8.85
CA ALA A 69 -7.47 2.51 8.74
C ALA A 69 -7.81 1.32 7.83
N ALA A 70 -9.05 1.29 7.33
CA ALA A 70 -9.64 0.12 6.70
C ALA A 70 -8.85 -0.39 5.48
N ILE A 71 -8.23 0.49 4.67
CA ILE A 71 -7.52 0.04 3.46
C ILE A 71 -6.17 -0.57 3.85
N SER A 72 -5.37 0.12 4.65
CA SER A 72 -4.03 -0.38 5.02
C SER A 72 -4.10 -1.64 5.88
N LEU A 73 -5.00 -1.68 6.86
CA LEU A 73 -5.22 -2.86 7.71
C LEU A 73 -5.83 -4.03 6.92
N GLY A 74 -6.81 -3.74 6.05
CA GLY A 74 -7.45 -4.77 5.22
C GLY A 74 -6.47 -5.42 4.24
N LEU A 75 -5.62 -4.63 3.57
CA LEU A 75 -4.60 -5.17 2.66
C LEU A 75 -3.52 -5.96 3.40
N MET A 76 -3.17 -5.57 4.63
CA MET A 76 -2.27 -6.32 5.49
C MET A 76 -2.83 -7.70 5.81
N GLU A 77 -4.08 -7.78 6.25
CA GLU A 77 -4.76 -9.04 6.52
C GLU A 77 -4.90 -9.91 5.26
N ASP A 78 -5.34 -9.32 4.14
CA ASP A 78 -5.54 -10.05 2.88
C ASP A 78 -4.22 -10.61 2.32
N TYR A 79 -3.15 -9.81 2.34
CA TYR A 79 -1.83 -10.27 1.91
C TYR A 79 -1.34 -11.42 2.80
N SER A 80 -1.47 -11.28 4.13
CA SER A 80 -1.10 -12.34 5.08
C SER A 80 -1.87 -13.63 4.80
N ARG A 81 -3.19 -13.54 4.57
CA ARG A 81 -4.01 -14.71 4.22
C ARG A 81 -3.59 -15.33 2.90
N LEU A 82 -3.26 -14.54 1.89
CA LEU A 82 -2.81 -15.02 0.59
C LEU A 82 -1.52 -15.84 0.71
N VAL A 83 -0.48 -15.30 1.35
CA VAL A 83 0.82 -15.98 1.46
C VAL A 83 0.77 -17.21 2.37
N ASN A 84 -0.20 -17.27 3.29
CA ASN A 84 -0.47 -18.43 4.13
C ASN A 84 -1.46 -19.44 3.50
N GLY A 85 -1.88 -19.26 2.24
CA GLY A 85 -2.76 -20.19 1.53
C GLY A 85 -4.23 -20.19 2.00
N GLN A 86 -4.67 -19.14 2.68
CA GLN A 86 -6.02 -18.95 3.22
C GLN A 86 -6.92 -18.08 2.31
N LEU A 87 -6.34 -17.55 1.23
CA LEU A 87 -7.01 -16.84 0.16
C LEU A 87 -6.54 -17.50 -1.16
N LYS A 88 -7.49 -17.87 -2.03
CA LYS A 88 -7.23 -18.55 -3.31
C LYS A 88 -7.47 -17.61 -4.46
#